data_AF-A0A5A9PR31-F1
#
_entry.id   AF-A0A5A9PR31-F1
#
_cell.length_a   1.000
_cell.length_b   1.000
_cell.length_c   1.000
_cell.angle_alpha   90.00
_cell.angle_beta   90.00
_cell.angle_gamma   90.00
#
_symmetry.space_group_name_H-M   'P 1'
#
loop_
_entity.id
_entity.type
_entity.pdbx_description
1 polymer ?
#
loop_
_entity_poly.entity_id
_entity_poly.type
_entity_poly.pdbx_seq_one_letter_code
_entity_poly.pdbx_strand_id
1 'polypeptide(L)'
;MVHGGPSPGFFTPTLFECLTNGNVSPTIEDVNDFDLTAKKTFKEGLKTLGLLDVVVKHKDAFRSLFCSPQKPFTSDSLDELFEIRYSIAGSNRRAQENLTVAFWRDYLLDAEGK
;
A
#
# COMPACT_ATOMS: atom_id res chain seq x y z
N MET A 1 -11.02 16.70 19.31
CA MET A 1 -11.91 16.28 18.20
C MET A 1 -11.09 16.39 16.93
N VAL A 2 -10.45 15.29 16.52
CA VAL A 2 -9.65 15.28 15.29
C VAL A 2 -10.63 15.20 14.11
N HIS A 3 -10.63 16.21 13.26
CA HIS A 3 -11.39 16.17 12.02
C HIS A 3 -10.81 15.07 11.14
N GLY A 4 -11.58 14.01 10.89
CA GLY A 4 -11.29 13.04 9.85
C GLY A 4 -11.31 13.79 8.52
N GLY A 5 -10.12 14.20 8.06
CA GLY A 5 -9.95 14.76 6.73
C GLY A 5 -10.37 13.73 5.68
N PRO A 6 -10.73 14.19 4.46
CA PRO A 6 -11.10 13.29 3.37
C PRO A 6 -10.01 12.23 3.16
N SER A 7 -10.44 10.98 2.94
CA SER A 7 -9.56 9.85 2.67
C SER A 7 -8.51 10.26 1.64
N PRO A 8 -7.20 10.00 1.85
CA PRO A 8 -6.18 10.37 0.89
C PRO A 8 -6.47 9.58 -0.39
N GLY A 9 -7.10 10.26 -1.35
CA GLY A 9 -7.40 9.77 -2.68
C GLY A 9 -6.11 9.65 -3.47
N PHE A 10 -5.24 8.72 -3.04
CA PHE A 10 -3.90 8.47 -3.58
C PHE A 10 -3.93 8.11 -5.08
N PHE A 11 -5.12 7.77 -5.59
CA PHE A 11 -5.40 7.49 -6.99
C PHE A 11 -6.70 8.16 -7.40
N THR A 12 -6.69 9.47 -7.65
CA THR A 12 -7.81 10.10 -8.37
C THR A 12 -7.92 9.50 -9.78
N PRO A 13 -9.13 9.33 -10.33
CA PRO A 13 -9.32 8.87 -11.71
C PRO A 13 -8.48 9.67 -12.71
N THR A 14 -8.30 10.96 -12.45
CA THR A 14 -7.46 11.88 -13.21
C THR A 14 -5.97 11.48 -13.21
N LEU A 15 -5.42 11.04 -12.06
CA LEU A 15 -4.05 10.53 -11.98
C LEU A 15 -3.91 9.24 -12.81
N PHE A 16 -4.88 8.34 -12.70
CA PHE A 16 -4.93 7.10 -13.46
C PHE A 16 -4.99 7.36 -14.98
N GLU A 17 -5.82 8.29 -15.44
CA GLU A 17 -5.93 8.64 -16.86
C GLU A 17 -4.69 9.42 -17.37
N CYS A 18 -4.05 10.26 -16.54
CA CYS A 18 -2.78 10.91 -16.88
C CYS A 18 -1.65 9.89 -17.09
N LEU A 19 -1.59 8.85 -16.25
CA LEU A 19 -0.56 7.81 -16.33
C LEU A 19 -0.78 6.88 -17.53
N THR A 20 -2.04 6.60 -17.87
CA THR A 20 -2.40 5.64 -18.92
C THR A 20 -2.47 6.27 -20.32
N ASN A 21 -3.12 7.42 -20.49
CA ASN A 21 -3.50 7.94 -21.81
C ASN A 21 -3.09 9.38 -22.14
N GLY A 22 -2.31 10.08 -21.31
CA GLY A 22 -1.56 11.29 -21.69
C GLY A 22 -2.34 12.52 -22.18
N ASN A 23 -3.67 12.46 -22.31
CA ASN A 23 -4.49 13.55 -22.85
C ASN A 23 -5.70 13.82 -21.96
N VAL A 24 -5.41 14.29 -20.74
CA VAL A 24 -6.43 14.78 -19.79
C VAL A 24 -6.05 16.20 -19.41
N SER A 25 -7.03 17.11 -19.40
CA SER A 25 -6.88 18.48 -18.90
C SER A 25 -7.39 18.54 -17.46
N PRO A 26 -6.53 18.35 -16.44
CA PRO A 26 -6.92 18.53 -15.05
C PRO A 26 -7.46 19.94 -14.84
N THR A 27 -8.52 20.07 -14.05
CA THR A 27 -9.12 21.35 -13.69
C THR A 27 -8.53 21.88 -12.39
N ILE A 28 -8.71 23.17 -12.10
CA ILE A 28 -8.16 23.80 -10.89
C ILE A 28 -8.66 23.15 -9.58
N GLU A 29 -9.82 22.50 -9.62
CA GLU A 29 -10.40 21.78 -8.46
C GLU A 29 -9.61 20.49 -8.13
N ASP A 30 -8.86 19.93 -9.08
CA ASP A 30 -8.04 18.72 -8.92
C ASP A 30 -6.66 19.01 -8.30
N VAL A 31 -6.36 20.29 -8.02
CA VAL A 31 -5.05 20.79 -7.62
C VAL A 31 -5.11 21.27 -6.18
N ASN A 32 -5.29 20.33 -5.26
CA ASN A 32 -4.85 20.54 -3.89
C ASN A 32 -3.30 20.63 -3.90
N ASP A 33 -2.70 21.58 -3.16
CA ASP A 33 -1.24 21.68 -2.98
C ASP A 33 -0.63 20.36 -2.47
N PHE A 34 -1.42 19.59 -1.71
CA PHE A 34 -1.11 18.23 -1.32
C PHE A 34 -1.02 17.27 -2.50
N ASP A 35 -1.92 17.35 -3.49
CA ASP A 35 -1.88 16.50 -4.69
C ASP A 35 -0.69 16.82 -5.59
N LEU A 36 -0.33 18.10 -5.71
CA LEU A 36 0.89 18.50 -6.42
C LEU A 36 2.14 17.95 -5.73
N THR A 37 2.19 18.06 -4.40
CA THR A 37 3.31 17.54 -3.60
C THR A 37 3.36 16.02 -3.67
N ALA A 38 2.23 15.33 -3.51
CA ALA A 38 2.14 13.87 -3.60
C ALA A 38 2.54 13.36 -4.98
N LYS A 39 2.05 13.99 -6.06
CA LYS A 39 2.42 13.65 -7.44
C LYS A 39 3.91 13.86 -7.70
N LYS A 40 4.48 14.95 -7.19
CA LYS A 40 5.91 15.24 -7.30
C LYS A 40 6.74 14.18 -6.57
N THR A 41 6.44 13.94 -5.30
CA THR A 41 7.16 12.98 -4.45
C THR A 41 7.02 11.55 -4.96
N PHE A 42 5.85 11.18 -5.48
CA PHE A 42 5.64 9.87 -6.11
C PHE A 42 6.51 9.70 -7.36
N LYS A 43 6.53 10.72 -8.24
CA LYS A 43 7.37 10.70 -9.44
C LYS A 43 8.86 10.68 -9.10
N GLU A 44 9.29 11.40 -8.07
CA GLU A 44 10.66 11.37 -7.56
C GLU A 44 11.00 10.00 -6.96
N GLY A 45 10.09 9.40 -6.18
CA GLY A 45 10.25 8.04 -5.65
C GLY A 45 10.43 6.98 -6.73
N LEU A 46 9.65 7.04 -7.81
CA LEU A 46 9.82 6.14 -8.96
C LEU A 46 11.16 6.37 -9.70
N LYS A 47 11.72 7.58 -9.68
CA LYS A 47 13.02 7.86 -10.30
C LYS A 47 14.19 7.30 -9.51
N THR A 48 14.08 7.20 -8.18
CA THR A 48 15.19 6.80 -7.29
C THR A 48 15.86 5.49 -7.70
N LEU A 49 15.09 4.55 -8.27
CA LEU A 49 15.59 3.25 -8.73
C LEU A 49 15.53 3.08 -10.26
N GLY A 50 15.37 4.16 -11.02
CA GLY A 50 15.13 4.11 -12.47
C GLY A 50 13.81 3.46 -12.87
N LEU A 51 12.92 3.22 -11.90
CA LEU A 51 11.65 2.52 -12.09
C LEU A 51 10.69 3.32 -12.98
N LEU A 52 10.73 4.65 -12.93
CA LEU A 52 9.87 5.51 -13.73
C LEU A 52 9.97 5.20 -15.23
N ASP A 53 11.19 5.03 -15.75
CA ASP A 53 11.41 4.76 -17.17
C ASP A 53 10.91 3.38 -17.57
N VAL A 54 11.07 2.39 -16.68
CA VAL A 54 10.58 1.02 -16.87
C VAL A 54 9.05 0.97 -16.88
N VAL A 55 8.40 1.67 -15.94
CA VAL A 55 6.94 1.75 -15.84
C VAL A 55 6.33 2.44 -17.05
N VAL A 56 6.95 3.53 -17.52
CA VAL A 56 6.51 4.24 -18.73
C VAL A 56 6.71 3.39 -20.00
N LYS A 57 7.80 2.61 -20.06
CA LYS A 57 8.10 1.73 -21.20
C LYS A 57 7.20 0.48 -21.25
N HIS A 58 6.79 -0.04 -20.10
CA HIS A 58 6.05 -1.29 -19.96
C HIS A 58 4.69 -1.10 -19.27
N LYS A 59 3.94 -0.06 -19.67
CA LYS A 59 2.67 0.33 -19.02
C LYS A 59 1.70 -0.83 -18.82
N ASP A 60 1.53 -1.69 -19.82
CA ASP A 60 0.60 -2.82 -19.75
C ASP A 60 1.00 -3.86 -18.69
N ALA A 61 2.30 -4.10 -18.52
CA ALA A 61 2.82 -5.03 -17.51
C ALA A 61 2.64 -4.49 -16.08
N PHE A 62 2.70 -3.17 -15.92
CA PHE A 62 2.54 -2.49 -14.63
C PHE A 62 1.09 -2.08 -14.34
N ARG A 63 0.19 -2.18 -15.32
CA ARG A 63 -1.23 -1.82 -15.16
C ARG A 63 -1.91 -2.65 -14.07
N SER A 64 -1.63 -3.95 -14.00
CA SER A 64 -2.16 -4.80 -12.92
C SER A 64 -1.56 -4.46 -11.55
N LEU A 65 -0.34 -3.93 -11.50
CA LEU A 65 0.32 -3.56 -10.25
C LEU A 65 -0.20 -2.24 -9.68
N PHE A 66 -0.37 -1.21 -10.52
CA PHE A 66 -0.76 0.13 -10.06
C PHE A 66 -2.27 0.41 -10.14
N CYS A 67 -2.99 -0.29 -11.01
CA CYS A 67 -4.34 0.13 -11.40
C CYS A 67 -5.41 -0.93 -11.24
N SER A 68 -5.04 -2.18 -10.98
CA SER A 68 -6.01 -3.13 -10.44
C SER A 68 -6.23 -2.80 -8.97
N PRO A 69 -7.47 -2.90 -8.45
CA PRO A 69 -7.66 -3.00 -7.02
C PRO A 69 -6.88 -4.24 -6.60
N GLN A 70 -5.67 -4.03 -6.07
CA GLN A 70 -4.98 -5.11 -5.40
C GLN A 70 -5.93 -5.55 -4.31
N LYS A 71 -6.25 -6.85 -4.29
CA LYS A 71 -6.98 -7.43 -3.18
C LYS A 71 -6.32 -6.88 -1.91
N PRO A 72 -7.07 -6.22 -1.01
CA PRO A 72 -6.50 -5.69 0.22
C PRO A 72 -5.63 -6.78 0.83
N PHE A 73 -4.37 -6.43 1.09
CA PHE A 73 -3.45 -7.37 1.65
C PHE A 73 -3.87 -7.59 3.11
N THR A 74 -4.53 -8.71 3.35
CA THR A 74 -5.21 -8.94 4.63
C THR A 74 -4.23 -9.36 5.71
N SER A 75 -4.62 -9.18 6.97
CA SER A 75 -3.93 -9.75 8.14
C SER A 75 -3.65 -11.24 7.96
N ASP A 76 -4.62 -12.01 7.47
CA ASP A 76 -4.44 -13.44 7.13
C ASP A 76 -3.35 -13.63 6.05
N SER A 77 -3.36 -12.81 5.00
CA SER A 77 -2.37 -12.89 3.92
C SER A 77 -0.95 -12.57 4.42
N LEU A 78 -0.83 -11.70 5.43
CA LEU A 78 0.43 -11.39 6.12
C LEU A 78 0.87 -12.50 7.07
N ASP A 79 -0.04 -13.09 7.84
CA ASP A 79 0.27 -14.19 8.77
C ASP A 79 0.80 -15.41 8.00
N GLU A 80 0.23 -15.70 6.83
CA GLU A 80 0.66 -16.81 5.96
C GLU A 80 2.07 -16.65 5.37
N LEU A 81 2.62 -15.43 5.31
CA LEU A 81 3.99 -15.22 4.83
C LEU A 81 5.05 -15.74 5.81
N PHE A 82 4.70 -15.92 7.08
CA PHE A 82 5.65 -16.28 8.13
C PHE A 82 5.42 -17.71 8.63
N GLU A 83 6.48 -18.53 8.60
CA GLU A 83 6.48 -19.83 9.27
C GLU A 83 6.83 -19.67 10.75
N ILE A 84 5.86 -19.86 11.65
CA ILE A 84 6.09 -19.77 13.09
C ILE A 84 6.79 -21.05 13.58
N ARG A 85 8.04 -20.91 14.03
CA ARG A 85 8.83 -22.02 14.57
C ARG A 85 8.80 -22.04 16.08
N TYR A 86 8.00 -22.94 16.63
CA TYR A 86 7.88 -23.10 18.07
C TYR A 86 9.00 -23.95 18.69
N SER A 87 9.31 -23.68 19.96
CA SER A 87 10.09 -24.58 20.80
C SER A 87 9.35 -25.89 21.05
N ILE A 88 10.08 -26.90 21.54
CA ILE A 88 9.52 -28.22 21.92
C ILE A 88 8.27 -28.05 22.80
N ALA A 89 7.22 -28.82 22.49
CA ALA A 89 5.97 -28.79 23.25
C ALA A 89 6.20 -29.18 24.72
N GLY A 90 5.54 -28.48 25.66
CA GLY A 90 5.71 -28.68 27.10
C GLY A 90 6.84 -27.86 27.76
N SER A 91 7.64 -27.14 26.98
CA SER A 91 8.58 -26.14 27.50
C SER A 91 7.82 -24.93 28.07
N ASN A 92 8.33 -24.33 29.16
CA ASN A 92 7.83 -23.04 29.67
C ASN A 92 7.87 -21.92 28.61
N ARG A 93 8.77 -22.04 27.60
CA ARG A 93 8.85 -21.11 26.46
C ARG A 93 7.62 -21.18 25.56
N ARG A 94 6.95 -22.33 25.49
CA ARG A 94 5.80 -22.52 24.59
C ARG A 94 4.63 -21.62 24.97
N ALA A 95 4.42 -21.37 26.27
CA ALA A 95 3.39 -20.44 26.73
C ALA A 95 3.69 -18.99 26.30
N GLN A 96 4.95 -18.58 26.38
CA GLN A 96 5.38 -17.24 25.97
C GLN A 96 5.32 -17.07 24.44
N GLU A 97 5.77 -18.07 23.68
CA GLU A 97 5.69 -18.08 22.22
C GLU A 97 4.25 -17.95 21.73
N ASN A 98 3.32 -18.72 22.33
CA ASN A 98 1.90 -18.62 21.98
C ASN A 98 1.34 -17.23 22.23
N LEU A 99 1.73 -16.59 23.34
CA LEU A 99 1.31 -15.24 23.67
C LEU A 99 1.88 -14.21 22.69
N THR A 100 3.16 -14.33 22.31
CA THR A 100 3.78 -13.47 21.28
C THR A 100 3.08 -13.60 19.94
N VAL A 101 2.71 -14.81 19.53
CA VAL A 101 1.99 -15.05 18.28
C VAL A 101 0.59 -14.43 18.33
N ALA A 102 -0.10 -14.52 19.46
CA ALA A 102 -1.39 -13.86 19.64
C ALA A 102 -1.27 -12.33 19.46
N PHE A 103 -0.30 -11.71 20.13
CA PHE A 103 -0.06 -10.27 19.99
C PHE A 103 0.31 -9.85 18.56
N TRP A 104 1.09 -10.67 17.85
CA TRP A 104 1.39 -10.43 16.44
C TRP A 104 0.13 -10.43 15.57
N ARG A 105 -0.75 -11.41 15.74
CA ARG A 105 -2.00 -11.50 14.99
C ARG A 105 -2.97 -10.38 15.32
N ASP A 106 -3.07 -10.00 16.59
CA ASP A 106 -3.87 -8.84 17.00
C ASP A 106 -3.33 -7.55 16.35
N TYR A 107 -2.00 -7.38 16.31
CA TYR A 107 -1.36 -6.24 15.64
C TYR A 107 -1.65 -6.23 14.13
N LEU A 108 -1.58 -7.39 13.46
CA LEU A 108 -1.91 -7.50 12.04
C LEU A 108 -3.36 -7.09 11.76
N LEU A 109 -4.31 -7.53 12.59
CA LEU A 109 -5.72 -7.17 12.48
C LEU A 109 -5.94 -5.66 12.69
N ASP A 110 -5.27 -5.06 13.68
CA ASP A 110 -5.36 -3.62 13.93
C ASP A 110 -4.75 -2.80 12.78
N ALA A 111 -3.65 -3.28 12.19
CA ALA A 111 -2.95 -2.62 11.09
C ALA A 111 -3.72 -2.67 9.76
N GLU A 112 -4.56 -3.69 9.55
CA GLU A 112 -5.39 -3.83 8.35
C GLU A 112 -6.44 -2.70 8.23
N GLY A 113 -6.84 -2.08 9.35
CA GLY A 113 -7.80 -0.98 9.37
C GLY A 113 -9.23 -1.42 9.04
N LYS A 114 -10.22 -0.77 9.65
CA LYS A 114 -11.66 -1.01 9.35
C LYS A 114 -12.11 -0.27 8.10
#